data_AF-A0A1K1QWZ4-F1
#
_entry.id   AF-A0A1K1QWZ4-F1
#
_cell.length_a   1.000
_cell.length_b   1.000
_cell.length_c   1.000
_cell.angle_alpha   90.00
_cell.angle_beta   90.00
_cell.angle_gamma   90.00
#
_symmetry.space_group_name_H-M   'P 1'
#
loop_
_entity.id
_entity.type
_entity.pdbx_description
1 polymer ?
#
loop_
_entity_poly.entity_id
_entity_poly.type
_entity_poly.pdbx_seq_one_letter_code
_entity_poly.pdbx_strand_id
1 'polypeptide(L)'
;MSCENKPKLELKPIIAKAEQITQPAIQQTKSIEELWNVMVLEKGGCLGGAQYIKDFKREIPTMVFSEKEWKTFSKRDKTEVTSFLLSKLADTTRTAVHTCPFSNATNGEMAVYALQHIYDINWYNFAHFKEYDGKKITSATDQPQMWLQNILKNKKEREKLASLFNNKLKN
;
A
#
# COMPACT_ATOMS: atom_id res chain seq x y z
N MET A 1 27.09 -29.43 -66.07
CA MET A 1 27.70 -29.31 -64.73
C MET A 1 26.58 -29.32 -63.71
N SER A 2 26.54 -30.40 -62.93
CA SER A 2 25.68 -30.60 -61.75
C SER A 2 26.23 -29.77 -60.59
N CYS A 3 25.34 -29.27 -59.72
CA CYS A 3 25.53 -28.95 -58.28
C CYS A 3 24.15 -28.43 -57.78
N GLU A 4 23.21 -29.31 -57.45
CA GLU A 4 22.96 -29.90 -56.12
C GLU A 4 21.98 -29.10 -55.24
N ASN A 5 20.81 -29.72 -55.04
CA ASN A 5 19.84 -29.44 -53.98
C ASN A 5 20.45 -29.71 -52.60
N LYS A 6 20.13 -28.89 -51.58
CA LYS A 6 20.04 -29.27 -50.15
C LYS A 6 19.42 -28.14 -49.29
N PRO A 7 18.87 -28.41 -48.10
CA PRO A 7 17.44 -28.30 -47.86
C PRO A 7 17.04 -27.19 -46.86
N LYS A 8 15.76 -26.83 -46.95
CA LYS A 8 15.02 -25.97 -46.01
C LYS A 8 15.04 -26.61 -44.62
N LEU A 9 15.75 -25.98 -43.68
CA LEU A 9 15.77 -26.38 -42.27
C LEU A 9 14.43 -25.96 -41.64
N GLU A 10 13.49 -26.89 -41.53
CA GLU A 10 12.26 -26.69 -40.77
C GLU A 10 12.57 -26.72 -39.27
N LEU A 11 12.59 -25.54 -38.65
CA LEU A 11 12.60 -25.40 -37.19
C LEU A 11 11.23 -25.84 -36.65
N LYS A 12 11.19 -27.06 -36.08
CA LYS A 12 10.04 -27.53 -35.30
C LYS A 12 9.87 -26.65 -34.06
N PRO A 13 8.64 -26.22 -33.70
CA PRO A 13 8.44 -25.49 -32.47
C PRO A 13 8.65 -26.43 -31.28
N ILE A 14 9.63 -26.10 -30.44
CA ILE A 14 9.78 -26.72 -29.12
C ILE A 14 8.62 -26.19 -28.28
N ILE A 15 7.59 -27.02 -28.11
CA ILE A 15 6.53 -26.79 -27.14
C ILE A 15 7.17 -26.97 -25.76
N ALA A 16 7.68 -25.88 -25.19
CA ALA A 16 7.97 -25.82 -23.77
C ALA A 16 6.61 -25.91 -23.05
N LYS A 17 6.34 -27.07 -22.43
CA LYS A 17 5.30 -27.19 -21.41
C LYS A 17 5.67 -26.20 -20.31
N ALA A 18 5.02 -25.03 -20.32
CA ALA A 18 4.96 -24.20 -19.14
C ALA A 18 4.25 -25.03 -18.06
N GLU A 19 5.00 -25.49 -17.07
CA GLU A 19 4.42 -25.95 -15.83
C GLU A 19 3.54 -24.82 -15.31
N GLN A 20 2.23 -25.04 -15.36
CA GLN A 20 1.29 -24.22 -14.63
C GLN A 20 1.66 -24.37 -13.16
N ILE A 21 2.41 -23.40 -12.64
CA ILE A 21 2.53 -23.17 -11.21
C ILE A 21 1.11 -22.87 -10.76
N THR A 22 0.43 -23.93 -10.33
CA THR A 22 -0.85 -23.88 -9.64
C THR A 22 -0.58 -23.06 -8.41
N GLN A 23 -1.05 -21.80 -8.38
CA GLN A 23 -1.05 -20.99 -7.17
C GLN A 23 -1.75 -21.81 -6.08
N PRO A 24 -1.03 -22.29 -5.05
CA PRO A 24 -1.68 -23.10 -4.05
C PRO A 24 -2.46 -22.15 -3.15
N ALA A 25 -3.61 -22.65 -2.69
CA ALA A 25 -4.51 -22.04 -1.75
C ALA A 25 -3.86 -21.84 -0.35
N ILE A 26 -2.83 -21.00 -0.27
CA ILE A 26 -2.06 -20.64 0.95
C ILE A 26 -2.24 -19.15 1.27
N GLN A 27 -3.44 -18.61 1.08
CA GLN A 27 -3.73 -17.22 1.50
C GLN A 27 -4.44 -17.13 2.86
N GLN A 28 -4.82 -18.25 3.48
CA GLN A 28 -5.52 -18.25 4.78
C GLN A 28 -4.63 -18.43 6.01
N THR A 29 -3.32 -18.71 5.88
CA THR A 29 -2.44 -19.05 7.03
C THR A 29 -1.38 -18.01 7.40
N LYS A 30 -1.18 -16.96 6.59
CA LYS A 30 -0.13 -15.96 6.89
C LYS A 30 -0.51 -15.10 8.10
N SER A 31 0.43 -14.67 8.93
CA SER A 31 0.18 -13.71 10.01
C SER A 31 -0.14 -12.30 9.45
N ILE A 32 -0.59 -11.37 10.30
CA ILE A 32 -0.79 -9.95 9.92
C ILE A 32 0.53 -9.35 9.42
N GLU A 33 1.63 -9.68 10.08
CA GLU A 33 2.97 -9.18 9.72
C GLU A 33 3.47 -9.78 8.41
N GLU A 34 3.28 -11.09 8.19
CA GLU A 34 3.65 -11.71 6.92
C GLU A 34 2.85 -11.14 5.75
N LEU A 35 1.55 -10.91 5.92
CA LEU A 35 0.74 -10.24 4.90
C LEU A 35 1.23 -8.80 4.67
N TRP A 36 1.52 -8.06 5.74
CA TRP A 36 2.05 -6.70 5.61
C TRP A 36 3.36 -6.66 4.84
N ASN A 37 4.32 -7.53 5.16
CA ASN A 37 5.61 -7.58 4.49
C ASN A 37 5.45 -7.90 2.99
N VAL A 38 4.62 -8.88 2.65
CA VAL A 38 4.32 -9.22 1.26
C VAL A 38 3.70 -8.03 0.53
N MET A 39 2.69 -7.39 1.12
CA MET A 39 1.98 -6.28 0.46
C MET A 39 2.83 -5.02 0.32
N VAL A 40 3.52 -4.65 1.39
CA VAL A 40 4.11 -3.33 1.55
C VAL A 40 5.61 -3.31 1.21
N LEU A 41 6.34 -4.37 1.57
CA LEU A 41 7.80 -4.42 1.37
C LEU A 41 8.21 -5.16 0.10
N GLU A 42 7.49 -6.22 -0.27
CA GLU A 42 7.86 -7.06 -1.43
C GLU A 42 7.11 -6.65 -2.70
N LYS A 43 5.78 -6.72 -2.69
CA LYS A 43 4.92 -6.46 -3.87
C LYS A 43 4.82 -4.97 -4.18
N GLY A 44 4.58 -4.15 -3.15
CA GLY A 44 4.40 -2.71 -3.31
C GLY A 44 3.14 -2.33 -4.08
N GLY A 45 3.22 -1.21 -4.79
CA GLY A 45 2.14 -0.72 -5.65
C GLY A 45 2.04 0.81 -5.66
N CYS A 46 1.04 1.32 -6.38
CA CYS A 46 0.76 2.76 -6.46
C CYS A 46 -0.38 3.13 -5.52
N LEU A 47 -0.16 4.13 -4.66
CA LEU A 47 -1.23 4.79 -3.91
C LEU A 47 -2.01 5.75 -4.82
N GLY A 48 -1.34 6.45 -5.74
CA GLY A 48 -1.97 7.36 -6.70
C GLY A 48 -2.74 8.50 -6.01
N GLY A 49 -4.07 8.37 -5.96
CA GLY A 49 -4.97 9.25 -5.18
C GLY A 49 -5.60 8.57 -3.96
N ALA A 50 -5.33 7.27 -3.78
CA ALA A 50 -5.84 6.42 -2.72
C ALA A 50 -5.12 6.62 -1.39
N GLN A 51 -4.09 7.48 -1.30
CA GLN A 51 -3.61 7.96 0.00
C GLN A 51 -4.66 8.81 0.75
N TYR A 52 -5.80 9.11 0.12
CA TYR A 52 -6.96 9.74 0.76
C TYR A 52 -8.23 8.94 0.53
N ILE A 53 -9.09 8.98 1.53
CA ILE A 53 -10.52 8.75 1.41
C ILE A 53 -11.10 9.99 0.73
N LYS A 54 -11.40 9.85 -0.56
CA LYS A 54 -12.22 10.80 -1.30
C LYS A 54 -13.61 10.19 -1.43
N ASP A 55 -14.65 11.01 -1.62
CA ASP A 55 -16.02 10.57 -1.94
C ASP A 55 -16.16 9.78 -3.26
N PHE A 56 -15.06 9.25 -3.81
CA PHE A 56 -15.08 8.37 -4.97
C PHE A 56 -15.65 7.01 -4.58
N LYS A 57 -16.93 6.82 -4.87
CA LYS A 57 -17.67 5.54 -4.79
C LYS A 57 -17.13 4.42 -5.70
N ARG A 58 -15.95 4.60 -6.32
CA ARG A 58 -15.34 3.62 -7.23
C ARG A 58 -13.94 3.28 -6.77
N GLU A 59 -13.73 2.02 -6.39
CA GLU A 59 -12.40 1.41 -6.33
C GLU A 59 -11.71 1.70 -7.67
N ILE A 60 -10.56 2.36 -7.63
CA ILE A 60 -9.73 2.53 -8.83
C ILE A 60 -8.98 1.21 -9.02
N PRO A 61 -9.30 0.42 -10.06
CA PRO A 61 -8.58 -0.83 -10.32
C PRO A 61 -7.10 -0.48 -10.48
N THR A 62 -6.19 -1.31 -9.95
CA THR A 62 -4.72 -1.15 -9.93
C THR A 62 -4.11 -0.31 -8.80
N MET A 63 -4.93 0.29 -7.91
CA MET A 63 -4.39 0.94 -6.70
C MET A 63 -4.13 -0.09 -5.59
N VAL A 64 -3.16 0.18 -4.71
CA VAL A 64 -2.76 -0.71 -3.60
C VAL A 64 -3.95 -1.27 -2.82
N PHE A 65 -4.93 -0.42 -2.51
CA PHE A 65 -6.09 -0.82 -1.71
C PHE A 65 -7.16 -1.62 -2.47
N SER A 66 -7.01 -1.80 -3.78
CA SER A 66 -7.89 -2.66 -4.59
C SER A 66 -7.39 -4.12 -4.67
N GLU A 67 -6.15 -4.38 -4.26
CA GLU A 67 -5.48 -5.68 -4.35
C GLU A 67 -6.10 -6.75 -3.44
N LYS A 68 -5.99 -8.02 -3.85
CA LYS A 68 -6.58 -9.14 -3.12
C LYS A 68 -5.99 -9.30 -1.72
N GLU A 69 -4.69 -9.13 -1.59
CA GLU A 69 -3.98 -9.24 -0.32
C GLU A 69 -4.46 -8.16 0.66
N TRP A 70 -4.70 -6.94 0.16
CA TRP A 70 -5.26 -5.86 0.97
C TRP A 70 -6.66 -6.20 1.47
N LYS A 71 -7.53 -6.72 0.59
CA LYS A 71 -8.87 -7.18 0.96
C LYS A 71 -8.85 -8.31 2.00
N THR A 72 -7.82 -9.17 1.98
CA THR A 72 -7.62 -10.21 3.00
C THR A 72 -7.13 -9.63 4.31
N PHE A 73 -6.20 -8.66 4.26
CA PHE A 73 -5.68 -7.96 5.43
C PHE A 73 -6.77 -7.17 6.16
N SER A 74 -7.59 -6.40 5.44
CA SER A 74 -8.62 -5.54 6.03
C SER A 74 -9.83 -6.28 6.60
N LYS A 75 -10.02 -7.55 6.24
CA LYS A 75 -11.08 -8.44 6.78
C LYS A 75 -10.72 -9.10 8.11
N ARG A 76 -9.47 -8.97 8.58
CA ARG A 76 -9.05 -9.49 9.88
C ARG A 76 -9.69 -8.71 11.02
N ASP A 77 -9.50 -9.20 12.25
CA ASP A 77 -9.99 -8.51 13.43
C ASP A 77 -9.51 -7.05 13.44
N LYS A 78 -10.47 -6.14 13.55
CA LYS A 78 -10.21 -4.71 13.42
C LYS A 78 -9.32 -4.20 14.55
N THR A 79 -9.41 -4.77 15.75
CA THR A 79 -8.59 -4.41 16.91
C THR A 79 -7.15 -4.87 16.71
N GLU A 80 -6.93 -6.10 16.26
CA GLU A 80 -5.61 -6.65 15.94
C GLU A 80 -4.92 -5.85 14.84
N VAL A 81 -5.63 -5.60 13.73
CA VAL A 81 -5.08 -4.82 12.61
C VAL A 81 -4.77 -3.39 13.04
N THR A 82 -5.67 -2.74 13.80
CA THR A 82 -5.42 -1.38 14.30
C THR A 82 -4.20 -1.35 15.20
N SER A 83 -4.08 -2.27 16.14
CA SER A 83 -2.94 -2.35 17.07
C SER A 83 -1.63 -2.55 16.31
N PHE A 84 -1.63 -3.44 15.31
CA PHE A 84 -0.50 -3.66 14.43
C PHE A 84 -0.12 -2.38 13.67
N LEU A 85 -1.06 -1.72 13.00
CA LEU A 85 -0.79 -0.51 12.23
C LEU A 85 -0.28 0.63 13.11
N LEU A 86 -0.86 0.82 14.30
CA LEU A 86 -0.40 1.81 15.28
C LEU A 86 1.06 1.55 15.71
N SER A 87 1.46 0.28 15.85
CA SER A 87 2.85 -0.08 16.17
C SER A 87 3.85 0.34 15.07
N LYS A 88 3.41 0.44 13.81
CA LYS A 88 4.27 0.77 12.67
C LYS A 88 4.44 2.28 12.47
N LEU A 89 3.71 3.14 13.18
CA LEU A 89 3.75 4.60 12.95
C LEU A 89 5.13 5.24 13.12
N ALA A 90 6.00 4.67 13.96
CA ALA A 90 7.35 5.16 14.17
C ALA A 90 8.36 4.63 13.12
N ASP A 91 7.97 3.65 12.33
CA ASP A 91 8.84 2.95 11.38
C ASP A 91 9.05 3.79 10.11
N THR A 92 10.30 4.21 9.91
CA THR A 92 10.71 5.03 8.76
C THR A 92 11.26 4.21 7.59
N THR A 93 11.21 2.88 7.67
CA THR A 93 11.68 1.99 6.60
C THR A 93 10.90 2.28 5.32
N ARG A 94 11.61 2.46 4.21
CA ARG A 94 10.99 2.69 2.90
C ARG A 94 10.35 1.40 2.40
N THR A 95 9.17 1.55 1.83
CA THR A 95 8.36 0.46 1.30
C THR A 95 8.53 0.34 -0.21
N ALA A 96 7.99 -0.72 -0.80
CA ALA A 96 7.83 -0.83 -2.26
C ALA A 96 6.56 -0.09 -2.76
N VAL A 97 5.76 0.47 -1.85
CA VAL A 97 4.59 1.29 -2.18
C VAL A 97 5.03 2.73 -2.42
N HIS A 98 4.50 3.38 -3.45
CA HIS A 98 4.80 4.77 -3.78
C HIS A 98 3.53 5.62 -3.96
N THR A 99 3.67 6.92 -3.72
CA THR A 99 2.62 7.91 -3.96
C THR A 99 2.96 8.66 -5.24
N CYS A 100 2.28 8.43 -6.37
CA CYS A 100 2.53 9.21 -7.60
C CYS A 100 2.17 10.70 -7.43
N PRO A 101 2.95 11.65 -7.98
CA PRO A 101 4.24 11.52 -8.68
C PRO A 101 5.47 11.62 -7.73
N PHE A 102 5.26 11.38 -6.44
CA PHE A 102 6.24 11.50 -5.37
C PHE A 102 6.95 10.17 -5.07
N SER A 103 7.50 10.05 -3.87
CA SER A 103 8.41 8.97 -3.48
C SER A 103 7.69 7.79 -2.87
N ASN A 104 8.47 6.71 -2.67
CA ASN A 104 8.05 5.57 -1.88
C ASN A 104 7.64 6.01 -0.47
N ALA A 105 6.52 5.48 -0.01
CA ALA A 105 6.03 5.69 1.33
C ALA A 105 6.94 4.98 2.35
N THR A 106 6.94 5.45 3.59
CA THR A 106 7.49 4.69 4.71
C THR A 106 6.46 3.72 5.29
N ASN A 107 6.90 2.75 6.10
CA ASN A 107 5.99 1.85 6.83
C ASN A 107 4.99 2.63 7.69
N GLY A 108 5.45 3.64 8.43
CA GLY A 108 4.57 4.49 9.23
C GLY A 108 3.57 5.29 8.40
N GLU A 109 4.00 5.81 7.24
CA GLU A 109 3.10 6.51 6.32
C GLU A 109 2.03 5.56 5.75
N MET A 110 2.45 4.38 5.28
CA MET A 110 1.54 3.36 4.78
C MET A 110 0.56 2.90 5.86
N ALA A 111 1.01 2.81 7.12
CA ALA A 111 0.16 2.45 8.25
C ALA A 111 -0.93 3.50 8.51
N VAL A 112 -0.63 4.80 8.34
CA VAL A 112 -1.65 5.84 8.41
C VAL A 112 -2.67 5.69 7.29
N TYR A 113 -2.23 5.52 6.04
CA TYR A 113 -3.18 5.35 4.93
C TYR A 113 -4.06 4.11 5.11
N ALA A 114 -3.47 3.00 5.55
CA ALA A 114 -4.19 1.80 5.95
C ALA A 114 -5.29 2.09 7.00
N LEU A 115 -4.96 2.81 8.06
CA LEU A 115 -5.92 3.22 9.09
C LEU A 115 -7.04 4.10 8.49
N GLN A 116 -6.72 5.04 7.61
CA GLN A 116 -7.75 5.86 6.97
C GLN A 116 -8.78 5.03 6.21
N HIS A 117 -8.34 3.99 5.49
CA HIS A 117 -9.23 3.10 4.73
C HIS A 117 -10.04 2.17 5.62
N ILE A 118 -9.48 1.71 6.74
CA ILE A 118 -10.21 0.88 7.70
C ILE A 118 -11.28 1.67 8.46
N TYR A 119 -11.04 2.96 8.71
CA TYR A 119 -11.92 3.82 9.50
C TYR A 119 -12.72 4.83 8.67
N ASP A 120 -12.56 4.82 7.35
CA ASP A 120 -13.18 5.75 6.40
C ASP A 120 -13.02 7.23 6.82
N ILE A 121 -11.79 7.61 7.20
CA ILE A 121 -11.47 8.94 7.71
C ILE A 121 -10.05 9.36 7.32
N ASN A 122 -9.85 10.56 6.77
CA ASN A 122 -8.48 11.05 6.54
C ASN A 122 -7.84 11.54 7.84
N TRP A 123 -6.51 11.44 7.94
CA TRP A 123 -5.77 11.87 9.12
C TRP A 123 -5.94 13.37 9.42
N TYR A 124 -6.14 14.20 8.39
CA TYR A 124 -6.41 15.63 8.55
C TYR A 124 -7.88 15.96 8.88
N ASN A 125 -8.79 14.98 8.86
CA ASN A 125 -10.17 15.20 9.34
C ASN A 125 -10.23 15.29 10.88
N PHE A 126 -9.19 14.85 11.60
CA PHE A 126 -9.11 15.07 13.04
C PHE A 126 -8.88 16.55 13.32
N ALA A 127 -9.58 17.11 14.32
CA ALA A 127 -9.51 18.53 14.67
C ALA A 127 -8.07 19.04 14.89
N HIS A 128 -7.20 18.20 15.47
CA HIS A 128 -5.79 18.52 15.72
C HIS A 128 -4.97 18.73 14.43
N PHE A 129 -5.35 18.09 13.33
CA PHE A 129 -4.64 18.16 12.04
C PHE A 129 -5.46 18.88 10.96
N LYS A 130 -6.51 19.61 11.34
CA LYS A 130 -7.44 20.23 10.40
C LYS A 130 -6.80 21.34 9.55
N GLU A 131 -5.68 21.92 9.99
CA GLU A 131 -4.93 22.90 9.21
C GLU A 131 -4.37 22.35 7.89
N TYR A 132 -4.27 21.02 7.76
CA TYR A 132 -3.80 20.36 6.54
C TYR A 132 -4.93 20.11 5.53
N ASP A 133 -6.19 20.25 5.96
CA ASP A 133 -7.35 20.14 5.07
C ASP A 133 -7.38 21.33 4.10
N GLY A 134 -7.40 21.04 2.80
CA GLY A 134 -7.34 22.07 1.76
C GLY A 134 -6.04 22.89 1.72
N LYS A 135 -5.01 22.53 2.50
CA LYS A 135 -3.72 23.23 2.47
C LYS A 135 -3.13 23.16 1.05
N LYS A 136 -2.70 24.31 0.53
CA LYS A 136 -2.18 24.42 -0.84
C LYS A 136 -0.80 23.75 -0.93
N ILE A 137 -0.61 22.95 -1.97
CA ILE A 137 0.70 22.43 -2.35
C ILE A 137 1.50 23.57 -2.97
N THR A 138 2.65 23.90 -2.38
CA THR A 138 3.51 24.97 -2.89
C THR A 138 4.77 24.44 -3.57
N SER A 139 5.19 23.21 -3.24
CA SER A 139 6.40 22.58 -3.80
C SER A 139 6.41 21.06 -3.56
N ALA A 140 7.42 20.38 -4.10
CA ALA A 140 7.65 18.95 -3.85
C ALA A 140 7.97 18.63 -2.37
N THR A 141 8.48 19.61 -1.61
CA THR A 141 8.79 19.48 -0.18
C THR A 141 7.67 19.98 0.73
N ASP A 142 6.69 20.71 0.18
CA ASP A 142 5.50 21.20 0.87
C ASP A 142 4.25 20.64 0.21
N GLN A 143 4.06 19.34 0.44
CA GLN A 143 2.96 18.53 -0.07
C GLN A 143 2.52 17.51 0.99
N PRO A 144 1.30 16.96 0.88
CA PRO A 144 0.71 16.14 1.93
C PRO A 144 1.50 14.95 2.47
N GLN A 145 2.20 14.20 1.62
CA GLN A 145 3.07 13.10 2.07
C GLN A 145 4.23 13.64 2.92
N MET A 146 4.82 14.79 2.55
CA MET A 146 5.85 15.43 3.38
C MET A 146 5.29 15.93 4.71
N TRP A 147 4.07 16.47 4.72
CA TRP A 147 3.40 16.91 5.95
C TRP A 147 3.18 15.73 6.90
N LEU A 148 2.64 14.62 6.39
CA LEU A 148 2.43 13.42 7.17
C LEU A 148 3.74 12.82 7.68
N GLN A 149 4.78 12.75 6.83
CA GLN A 149 6.09 12.28 7.27
C GLN A 149 6.69 13.16 8.38
N ASN A 150 6.46 14.47 8.35
CA ASN A 150 6.91 15.38 9.41
C ASN A 150 6.13 15.16 10.72
N ILE A 151 4.82 14.96 10.64
CA ILE A 151 3.99 14.55 11.79
C ILE A 151 4.53 13.25 12.40
N LEU A 152 4.82 12.23 11.57
CA LEU A 152 5.29 10.93 12.03
C LEU A 152 6.70 10.97 12.62
N LYS A 153 7.57 11.87 12.15
CA LYS A 153 8.91 12.10 12.75
C LYS A 153 8.82 12.73 14.14
N ASN A 154 7.81 13.57 14.39
CA ASN A 154 7.60 14.17 15.70
C ASN A 154 6.91 13.17 16.64
N LYS A 155 7.60 12.75 17.70
CA LYS A 155 7.08 11.77 18.67
C LYS A 155 5.72 12.19 19.27
N LYS A 156 5.56 13.45 19.67
CA LYS A 156 4.32 13.95 20.30
C LYS A 156 3.15 13.94 19.32
N GLU A 157 3.38 14.43 18.11
CA GLU A 157 2.36 14.45 17.06
C GLU A 157 1.97 13.05 16.61
N ARG A 158 2.96 12.15 16.49
CA ARG A 158 2.73 10.72 16.21
C ARG A 158 1.91 10.04 17.31
N GLU A 159 2.25 10.26 18.58
CA GLU A 159 1.47 9.74 19.72
C GLU A 159 0.04 10.29 19.73
N LYS A 160 -0.13 11.57 19.35
CA LYS A 160 -1.44 12.19 19.22
C LYS A 160 -2.27 11.55 18.11
N LEU A 161 -1.68 11.33 16.93
CA LEU A 161 -2.34 10.65 15.81
C LEU A 161 -2.74 9.22 16.19
N ALA A 162 -1.85 8.48 16.87
CA ALA A 162 -2.13 7.14 17.36
C ALA A 162 -3.33 7.11 18.32
N SER A 163 -3.37 8.05 19.27
CA SER A 163 -4.48 8.18 20.22
C SER A 163 -5.81 8.48 19.52
N LEU A 164 -5.80 9.34 18.49
CA LEU A 164 -7.01 9.69 17.74
C LEU A 164 -7.60 8.49 17.00
N PHE A 165 -6.78 7.67 16.34
CA PHE A 165 -7.25 6.43 15.73
C PHE A 165 -7.67 5.39 16.77
N ASN A 166 -6.94 5.25 17.87
CA ASN A 166 -7.33 4.33 18.95
C ASN A 166 -8.69 4.71 19.58
N ASN A 167 -9.01 6.00 19.65
CA ASN A 167 -10.33 6.45 20.09
C ASN A 167 -11.43 6.13 19.07
N LYS A 168 -11.11 6.07 17.77
CA LYS A 168 -12.05 5.60 16.74
C LYS A 168 -12.35 4.11 16.81
N LEU A 169 -11.46 3.31 17.39
CA LEU A 169 -11.72 1.88 17.64
C LEU A 169 -12.78 1.68 18.74
N LYS A 170 -12.86 2.61 19.70
CA LYS A 170 -13.75 2.51 20.88
C LYS A 170 -15.18 3.02 20.62
N ASN A 171 -15.41 3.67 19.49
CA ASN A 171 -16.70 4.23 19.06
C ASN A 171 -17.30 3.37 17.96
#